data_AF-A0A2E9JH94-F1
#
_entry.id   AF-A0A2E9JH94-F1
#
_cell.length_a   1.000
_cell.length_b   1.000
_cell.length_c   1.000
_cell.angle_alpha   90.00
_cell.angle_beta   90.00
_cell.angle_gamma   90.00
#
_symmetry.space_group_name_H-M   'P 1'
#
loop_
_entity.id
_entity.type
_entity.pdbx_description
1 polymer ?
#
loop_
_entity_poly.entity_id
_entity_poly.type
_entity_poly.pdbx_seq_one_letter_code
_entity_poly.pdbx_strand_id
1 'polypeptide(L)'
;MLDNSFLNDLSNRLAALLPAAENLRDETRTKIGQILRKAFADLDLLSREEFEVQAESLSRARQRIEALESLIIELEKRLDSLAESR
;
A
#
# COMPACT_ATOMS: atom_id res chain seq x y z
N MET A 1 6.05 6.24 -0.67
CA MET A 1 5.39 7.42 -0.04
C MET A 1 4.63 8.13 -1.15
N LEU A 2 3.42 8.61 -0.90
CA LEU A 2 2.71 9.41 -1.91
C LEU A 2 3.57 10.63 -2.24
N ASP A 3 4.00 10.76 -3.49
CA ASP A 3 4.87 11.85 -3.91
C ASP A 3 4.14 13.19 -3.77
N ASN A 4 4.70 14.09 -2.95
CA ASN A 4 4.17 15.45 -2.79
C ASN A 4 4.08 16.20 -4.12
N SER A 5 4.91 15.84 -5.12
CA SER A 5 4.84 16.38 -6.48
C SER A 5 3.49 16.12 -7.15
N PHE A 6 2.92 14.93 -6.96
CA PHE A 6 1.64 14.55 -7.56
C PHE A 6 0.47 15.33 -6.96
N LEU A 7 0.45 15.48 -5.62
CA LEU A 7 -0.58 16.27 -4.93
C LEU A 7 -0.52 17.75 -5.34
N ASN A 8 0.69 18.28 -5.55
CA ASN A 8 0.90 19.64 -6.05
C ASN A 8 0.40 19.80 -7.50
N ASP A 9 0.72 18.87 -8.39
CA ASP A 9 0.26 18.91 -9.79
C ASP A 9 -1.26 18.76 -9.90
N LEU A 10 -1.86 17.90 -9.08
CA LEU A 10 -3.31 17.77 -9.00
C LEU A 10 -3.95 19.06 -8.48
N SER A 11 -3.40 19.65 -7.42
CA SER A 11 -3.88 20.92 -6.86
C SER A 11 -3.79 22.06 -7.88
N ASN A 12 -2.69 22.14 -8.64
CA ASN A 12 -2.51 23.13 -9.70
C ASN A 12 -3.51 22.95 -10.85
N ARG A 13 -3.77 21.70 -11.28
CA ARG A 13 -4.77 21.40 -12.31
C ARG A 13 -6.19 21.72 -11.86
N LEU A 14 -6.51 21.47 -10.59
CA LEU A 14 -7.82 21.82 -10.01
C LEU A 14 -7.98 23.34 -9.87
N ALA A 15 -6.94 24.04 -9.41
CA ALA A 15 -6.93 25.49 -9.28
C ALA A 15 -7.08 26.20 -10.64
N ALA A 16 -6.53 25.64 -11.72
CA ALA A 16 -6.67 26.19 -13.08
C ALA A 16 -8.10 26.08 -13.64
N LEU A 17 -8.93 25.17 -13.13
CA LEU A 17 -10.31 24.98 -13.57
C LEU A 17 -11.33 25.82 -12.79
N LEU A 18 -10.98 26.25 -11.57
CA LEU A 18 -11.83 27.09 -10.71
C LEU A 18 -12.24 28.45 -11.34
N PRO A 19 -11.35 29.21 -12.01
CA PRO A 19 -11.71 30.47 -12.66
C PRO A 19 -12.70 30.30 -13.83
N ALA A 20 -12.67 29.14 -14.51
CA ALA A 20 -13.62 28.83 -15.58
C ALA A 20 -15.00 28.39 -15.04
N ALA A 21 -15.08 28.05 -13.75
CA ALA A 21 -16.28 27.53 -13.08
C ALA A 21 -17.35 28.60 -12.81
N GLU A 22 -16.98 29.88 -12.73
CA GLU A 22 -17.94 30.97 -12.46
C GLU A 22 -19.01 31.09 -13.55
N ASN A 23 -18.72 30.69 -14.79
CA ASN A 23 -19.65 30.79 -15.92
C ASN A 23 -20.22 29.44 -16.43
N LEU A 24 -19.61 28.30 -16.10
CA LEU A 24 -19.99 26.96 -16.63
C LEU A 24 -19.82 25.85 -15.57
N ARG A 25 -20.66 25.90 -14.53
CA ARG A 25 -20.57 25.05 -13.32
C ARG A 25 -20.57 23.53 -13.61
N ASP A 26 -21.41 23.07 -14.52
CA ASP A 26 -21.59 21.62 -14.77
C ASP A 26 -20.49 21.01 -15.64
N GLU A 27 -20.00 21.73 -16.65
CA GLU A 27 -18.86 21.30 -17.46
C GLU A 27 -17.57 21.25 -16.63
N THR A 28 -17.41 22.22 -15.73
CA THR A 28 -16.23 22.30 -14.87
C THR A 28 -16.22 21.17 -13.84
N ARG A 29 -17.39 20.85 -13.26
CA ARG A 29 -17.56 19.70 -12.36
C ARG A 29 -17.22 18.38 -13.07
N THR A 30 -17.64 18.23 -14.32
CA THR A 30 -17.32 17.06 -15.14
C THR A 30 -15.83 16.93 -15.42
N LYS A 31 -15.16 18.03 -15.81
CA LYS A 31 -13.71 18.07 -16.06
C LYS A 31 -12.89 17.77 -14.79
N ILE A 32 -13.28 18.33 -13.65
CA ILE A 32 -12.66 18.02 -12.34
C ILE A 32 -12.79 16.52 -12.03
N GLY A 33 -13.98 15.93 -12.22
CA GLY A 33 -14.20 14.51 -12.00
C GLY A 33 -13.35 13.61 -12.90
N GLN A 34 -13.12 14.00 -14.16
CA GLN A 34 -12.25 13.27 -15.09
C GLN A 34 -10.78 13.35 -14.69
N ILE A 35 -10.30 14.53 -14.26
CA ILE A 35 -8.93 14.69 -13.77
C ILE A 35 -8.69 13.86 -12.52
N LEU A 36 -9.62 13.87 -11.56
CA LEU A 36 -9.52 13.05 -10.35
C LEU A 36 -9.48 11.56 -10.67
N ARG A 37 -10.35 11.08 -11.56
CA ARG A 37 -10.35 9.67 -11.99
C ARG A 37 -9.03 9.27 -12.66
N LYS A 38 -8.50 10.12 -13.53
CA LYS A 38 -7.19 9.88 -14.17
C LYS A 38 -6.05 9.89 -13.15
N ALA A 39 -6.07 10.86 -12.24
CA ALA A 39 -5.08 10.96 -11.17
C ALA A 39 -5.10 9.72 -10.26
N PHE A 40 -6.28 9.22 -9.89
CA PHE A 40 -6.41 7.98 -9.11
C PHE A 40 -6.04 6.71 -9.91
N ALA A 41 -6.20 6.71 -11.23
CA ALA A 41 -5.77 5.60 -12.09
C ALA A 41 -4.25 5.57 -12.30
N ASP A 42 -3.60 6.74 -12.29
CA ASP A 42 -2.15 6.88 -12.38
C ASP A 42 -1.45 6.51 -11.06
N LEU A 43 -2.19 6.51 -9.93
CA LEU A 43 -1.74 5.91 -8.69
C LEU A 43 -1.92 4.39 -8.81
N ASP A 44 -0.86 3.62 -8.57
CA ASP A 44 -0.88 2.15 -8.53
C ASP A 44 -1.65 1.66 -7.29
N LEU A 45 -2.93 2.00 -7.24
CA LEU A 45 -3.83 1.75 -6.13
C LEU A 45 -4.27 0.29 -6.22
N LEU A 46 -3.71 -0.52 -5.34
CA LEU A 46 -4.29 -1.81 -5.03
C LEU A 46 -5.71 -1.59 -4.53
N SER A 47 -6.64 -2.41 -5.02
CA SER A 47 -7.96 -2.47 -4.43
C SER A 47 -7.84 -2.88 -2.96
N ARG A 48 -8.84 -2.51 -2.16
CA ARG A 48 -8.89 -2.90 -0.74
C ARG A 48 -8.78 -4.42 -0.58
N GLU A 49 -9.44 -5.17 -1.46
CA GLU A 49 -9.42 -6.63 -1.45
C GLU A 49 -8.01 -7.19 -1.72
N GLU A 50 -7.30 -6.66 -2.72
CA GLU A 50 -5.91 -7.07 -3.01
C GLU A 50 -4.96 -6.74 -1.85
N PHE A 51 -5.16 -5.58 -1.20
CA PHE A 51 -4.41 -5.22 0.00
C PHE A 51 -4.66 -6.19 1.15
N GLU A 52 -5.92 -6.56 1.39
CA GLU A 52 -6.30 -7.50 2.45
C GLU A 52 -5.70 -8.90 2.22
N VAL A 53 -5.71 -9.38 0.98
CA VAL A 53 -5.06 -10.66 0.59
C VAL A 53 -3.55 -10.62 0.85
N GLN A 54 -2.88 -9.53 0.49
CA GLN A 54 -1.45 -9.38 0.73
C GLN A 54 -1.13 -9.31 2.23
N ALA A 55 -1.93 -8.56 3.00
CA ALA A 55 -1.79 -8.46 4.44
C ALA A 55 -1.96 -9.82 5.14
N GLU A 56 -2.94 -10.61 4.71
CA GLU A 56 -3.17 -11.96 5.23
C GLU A 56 -2.00 -12.89 4.89
N SER A 57 -1.51 -12.84 3.65
CA SER A 57 -0.33 -13.62 3.23
C SER A 57 0.91 -13.26 4.04
N LEU A 58 1.12 -11.97 4.32
CA LEU A 58 2.21 -11.51 5.17
C LEU A 58 2.06 -12.00 6.61
N SER A 59 0.83 -12.00 7.15
CA SER A 59 0.55 -12.54 8.48
C SER A 59 0.92 -14.02 8.57
N ARG A 60 0.52 -14.83 7.58
CA ARG A 60 0.89 -16.25 7.50
C ARG A 60 2.40 -16.46 7.40
N ALA A 61 3.10 -15.63 6.63
CA ALA A 61 4.55 -15.69 6.52
C ALA A 61 5.23 -15.42 7.87
N ARG A 62 4.78 -14.41 8.62
CA ARG A 62 5.31 -14.12 9.96
C ARG A 62 5.12 -15.28 10.92
N GLN A 63 3.92 -15.85 10.98
CA GLN A 63 3.65 -17.03 11.82
C GLN A 63 4.55 -18.21 11.44
N ARG A 64 4.80 -18.43 10.15
CA ARG A 64 5.67 -19.51 9.70
C ARG A 64 7.13 -19.26 10.10
N ILE A 65 7.60 -18.02 10.03
CA ILE A 65 8.95 -17.64 10.46
C ILE A 65 9.11 -17.89 11.96
N GLU A 66 8.18 -17.41 12.80
CA GLU A 66 8.22 -17.61 14.25
C GLU A 66 8.24 -19.11 14.64
N ALA A 67 7.46 -19.93 13.93
CA ALA A 67 7.46 -21.38 14.14
C ALA A 67 8.80 -22.02 13.75
N LEU A 68 9.42 -21.60 12.65
CA LEU A 68 10.72 -22.10 12.22
C LEU A 68 11.84 -21.67 13.17
N GLU A 69 11.83 -20.42 13.63
CA GLU A 69 12.77 -19.92 14.65
C GLU A 69 12.67 -20.75 15.93
N SER A 70 11.45 -21.05 16.38
CA SER A 70 11.22 -21.90 17.56
C SER A 70 11.76 -23.32 17.37
N LEU A 71 11.54 -23.92 16.20
CA LEU A 71 12.07 -25.25 15.86
C LEU A 71 13.61 -25.27 15.82
N ILE A 72 14.23 -24.22 15.28
CA ILE A 72 15.69 -24.10 15.26
C ILE A 72 16.24 -24.06 16.69
N ILE A 73 15.67 -23.23 17.56
CA ILE A 73 16.08 -23.15 18.97
C ILE A 73 15.95 -24.51 19.69
N GLU A 74 14.86 -25.24 19.43
CA GLU A 74 14.68 -26.57 20.01
C GLU A 74 15.74 -27.57 19.50
N LEU A 75 16.03 -27.54 18.21
CA LEU A 75 17.04 -28.40 17.60
C LEU A 75 18.44 -28.08 18.11
N GLU A 76 18.78 -26.79 18.25
CA GLU A 76 20.05 -26.34 18.83
C GLU A 76 20.22 -26.87 20.25
N LYS A 77 19.21 -26.71 21.12
CA LYS A 77 19.22 -27.26 22.48
C LYS A 77 19.42 -28.77 22.52
N ARG A 78 18.77 -29.50 21.61
CA ARG A 78 18.90 -30.95 21.51
C ARG A 78 20.32 -31.35 21.08
N LEU A 79 20.92 -30.62 20.14
CA LEU A 79 22.30 -30.85 19.71
C LEU A 79 23.29 -30.59 20.83
N ASP A 80 23.13 -29.51 21.59
CA ASP A 80 23.97 -29.21 22.75
C ASP A 80 23.88 -30.32 23.81
N SER A 81 22.66 -30.77 24.12
CA SER A 81 22.46 -31.88 25.08
C SER A 81 23.10 -33.20 24.63
N LEU A 82 23.13 -33.47 23.32
CA LEU A 82 23.79 -34.65 22.75
C LEU A 82 25.30 -34.51 22.80
N ALA A 83 25.84 -33.31 22.59
CA ALA A 83 27.27 -33.03 22.68
C ALA A 83 27.77 -33.14 24.13
N GLU A 84 26.99 -32.69 25.12
CA GLU A 84 27.31 -32.83 26.55
C GLU A 84 27.22 -34.27 27.08
N SER A 85 26.45 -35.13 26.40
CA SER A 85 26.29 -36.55 26.77
C SER A 85 27.39 -37.48 26.26
N ARG A 86 28.33 -36.98 25.45
CA ARG A 86 29.48 -37.72 24.89
C ARG A 86 30.78 -37.35 25.58
#